data_AF-A0AAE9DSK4-F1
#
_entry.id   AF-A0AAE9DSK4-F1
#
_cell.length_a   1.000
_cell.length_b   1.000
_cell.length_c   1.000
_cell.angle_alpha   90.00
_cell.angle_beta   90.00
_cell.angle_gamma   90.00
#
_symmetry.space_group_name_H-M   'P 1'
#
loop_
_entity.id
_entity.type
_entity.pdbx_description
1 polymer ?
#
loop_
_entity_poly.entity_id
_entity_poly.type
_entity_poly.pdbx_seq_one_letter_code
_entity_poly.pdbx_strand_id
1 'polypeptide(L)'
;MKLKRGKKQRKSGAQNRGNVDAQSQKDALYHQEKFVKKIQKQKFHENKEKELARQPHCLVIHRGDVGKYVKGLESDLRNLVEPNTAKNLKILKRNNIKDFIVNGAVLGVTNMMVLTSSDASLQLRMMRFSQGPTLSFKVKQYSLARHVVNCQKRPVATDKLFKSSPLVVMNGFGDGSKKHLSLVQTFIQNMFPSINVDTIQLGNLKRCLIVSYDEETDEIQMRH
;
A
#
# COMPACT_ATOMS: atom_id res chain seq x y z
N MET A 1 71.91 70.04 -2.83
CA MET A 1 70.70 69.75 -2.01
C MET A 1 70.15 68.39 -2.44
N LYS A 2 70.11 67.42 -1.51
CA LYS A 2 69.60 66.04 -1.72
C LYS A 2 68.10 66.06 -2.03
N LEU A 3 67.56 65.15 -2.87
CA LEU A 3 66.27 64.46 -2.61
C LEU A 3 65.94 63.28 -3.55
N LYS A 4 66.18 62.09 -3.00
CA LYS A 4 65.46 60.79 -3.06
C LYS A 4 64.70 60.37 -4.33
N ARG A 5 65.24 59.31 -4.97
CA ARG A 5 64.52 58.31 -5.77
C ARG A 5 63.48 57.58 -4.91
N GLY A 6 62.19 57.68 -5.27
CA GLY A 6 61.12 56.87 -4.68
C GLY A 6 61.05 55.48 -5.30
N LYS A 7 61.43 54.44 -4.54
CA LYS A 7 61.15 53.03 -4.90
C LYS A 7 59.66 52.75 -4.67
N LYS A 8 58.91 52.52 -5.75
CA LYS A 8 57.57 51.92 -5.71
C LYS A 8 57.72 50.44 -5.30
N GLN A 9 57.44 50.11 -4.05
CA GLN A 9 57.27 48.72 -3.62
C GLN A 9 56.03 48.13 -4.31
N ARG A 10 56.24 47.14 -5.19
CA ARG A 10 55.17 46.25 -5.66
C ARG A 10 54.76 45.37 -4.46
N LYS A 11 53.61 45.67 -3.86
CA LYS A 11 52.99 44.74 -2.90
C LYS A 11 52.62 43.45 -3.63
N SER A 12 53.10 42.35 -3.07
CA SER A 12 52.94 40.97 -3.51
C SER A 12 51.47 40.55 -3.66
N GLY A 13 51.05 40.25 -4.90
CA GLY A 13 49.76 39.61 -5.21
C GLY A 13 49.70 38.11 -4.88
N ALA A 14 50.59 37.62 -4.01
CA ALA A 14 50.71 36.19 -3.69
C ALA A 14 49.72 35.71 -2.61
N GLN A 15 49.14 36.62 -1.81
CA GLN A 15 48.27 36.24 -0.69
C GLN A 15 46.80 35.96 -1.07
N ASN A 16 46.35 36.34 -2.27
CA ASN A 16 44.95 36.12 -2.69
C ASN A 16 44.70 34.87 -3.54
N ARG A 17 45.74 34.18 -4.05
CA ARG A 17 45.56 32.97 -4.87
C ARG A 17 45.16 31.74 -4.04
N GLY A 18 45.80 31.53 -2.88
CA GLY A 18 45.50 30.38 -2.01
C GLY A 18 44.10 30.40 -1.38
N ASN A 19 43.49 31.58 -1.21
CA ASN A 19 42.13 31.70 -0.67
C ASN A 19 41.04 31.33 -1.71
N VAL A 20 41.30 31.58 -2.99
CA VAL A 20 40.37 31.26 -4.09
C VAL A 20 40.35 29.75 -4.35
N ASP A 21 41.51 29.08 -4.26
CA ASP A 21 41.62 27.62 -4.40
C ASP A 21 40.92 26.87 -3.26
N ALA A 22 41.06 27.34 -2.01
CA ALA A 22 40.39 26.74 -0.86
C ALA A 22 38.86 26.92 -0.89
N GLN A 23 38.37 28.05 -1.41
CA GLN A 23 36.93 28.30 -1.56
C GLN A 23 36.35 27.44 -2.70
N SER A 24 37.05 27.35 -3.84
CA SER A 24 36.65 26.49 -4.96
C SER A 24 36.64 25.01 -4.58
N GLN A 25 37.56 24.57 -3.73
CA GLN A 25 37.56 23.20 -3.19
C GLN A 25 36.37 22.93 -2.27
N LYS A 26 36.01 23.89 -1.40
CA LYS A 26 34.82 23.78 -0.53
C LYS A 26 33.52 23.74 -1.33
N ASP A 27 33.42 24.58 -2.37
CA ASP A 27 32.24 24.60 -3.25
C ASP A 27 32.13 23.29 -4.05
N ALA A 28 33.24 22.75 -4.56
CA ALA A 28 33.27 21.45 -5.22
C ALA A 28 32.83 20.31 -4.30
N LEU A 29 33.29 20.31 -3.03
CA LEU A 29 32.93 19.32 -2.02
C LEU A 29 31.43 19.41 -1.65
N TYR A 30 30.89 20.62 -1.52
CA TYR A 30 29.45 20.86 -1.31
C TYR A 30 28.59 20.35 -2.49
N HIS A 31 29.02 20.60 -3.72
CA HIS A 31 28.36 20.09 -4.92
C HIS A 31 28.43 18.56 -5.01
N GLN A 32 29.57 17.96 -4.62
CA GLN A 32 29.74 16.52 -4.50
C GLN A 32 28.77 15.92 -3.47
N GLU A 33 28.67 16.48 -2.26
CA GLU A 33 27.74 16.01 -1.23
C GLU A 33 26.28 16.11 -1.67
N LYS A 34 25.89 17.19 -2.34
CA LYS A 34 24.53 17.33 -2.92
C LYS A 34 24.27 16.26 -3.97
N PHE A 35 25.24 15.97 -4.82
CA PHE A 35 25.12 14.94 -5.86
C PHE A 35 24.97 13.54 -5.24
N VAL A 36 25.78 13.21 -4.23
CA VAL A 36 25.69 11.94 -3.49
C VAL A 36 24.34 11.81 -2.77
N LYS A 37 23.87 12.86 -2.07
CA LYS A 37 22.55 12.87 -1.42
C LYS A 37 21.41 12.68 -2.43
N LYS A 38 21.55 13.23 -3.65
CA LYS A 38 20.55 13.05 -4.73
C LYS A 38 20.54 11.61 -5.23
N ILE A 39 21.70 11.00 -5.45
CA ILE A 39 21.82 9.58 -5.85
C ILE A 39 21.26 8.66 -4.76
N GLN A 40 21.59 8.91 -3.49
CA GLN A 40 21.07 8.13 -2.36
C GLN A 40 19.53 8.20 -2.27
N LYS A 41 18.95 9.40 -2.45
CA LYS A 41 17.49 9.57 -2.51
C LYS A 41 16.89 8.79 -3.69
N GLN A 42 17.49 8.84 -4.88
CA GLN A 42 17.02 8.09 -6.04
C GLN A 42 17.07 6.57 -5.79
N LYS A 43 18.21 6.04 -5.32
CA LYS A 43 18.33 4.61 -4.98
C LYS A 43 17.33 4.18 -3.90
N PHE A 44 17.07 5.06 -2.92
CA PHE A 44 16.05 4.80 -1.90
C PHE A 44 14.64 4.72 -2.50
N HIS A 45 14.29 5.64 -3.40
CA HIS A 45 13.00 5.60 -4.11
C HIS A 45 12.86 4.36 -4.98
N GLU A 46 13.89 4.00 -5.75
CA GLU A 46 13.90 2.79 -6.58
C GLU A 46 13.74 1.52 -5.75
N ASN A 47 14.45 1.41 -4.62
CA ASN A 47 14.29 0.27 -3.71
C ASN A 47 12.89 0.24 -3.09
N LYS A 48 12.33 1.39 -2.72
CA LYS A 48 10.97 1.48 -2.19
C LYS A 48 9.92 1.06 -3.22
N GLU A 49 10.10 1.41 -4.49
CA GLU A 49 9.20 1.00 -5.58
C GLU A 49 9.29 -0.51 -5.83
N LYS A 50 10.50 -1.09 -5.80
CA LYS A 50 10.68 -2.55 -5.91
C LYS A 50 10.05 -3.31 -4.75
N GLU A 51 10.22 -2.80 -3.52
CA GLU A 51 9.57 -3.34 -2.33
C GLU A 51 8.04 -3.25 -2.44
N LEU A 52 7.51 -2.10 -2.88
CA LEU A 52 6.07 -1.92 -3.11
C LEU A 52 5.55 -2.91 -4.14
N ALA A 53 6.24 -3.06 -5.28
CA ALA A 53 5.88 -4.00 -6.34
C ALA A 53 5.87 -5.47 -5.87
N ARG A 54 6.70 -5.82 -4.89
CA ARG A 54 6.75 -7.15 -4.29
C ARG A 54 5.63 -7.40 -3.27
N GLN A 55 5.02 -6.36 -2.72
CA GLN A 55 3.93 -6.52 -1.77
C GLN A 55 2.73 -7.20 -2.42
N PRO A 56 1.92 -7.95 -1.63
CA PRO A 56 0.71 -8.54 -2.17
C PRO A 56 -0.26 -7.44 -2.57
N HIS A 57 -0.62 -7.44 -3.85
CA HIS A 57 -1.64 -6.56 -4.40
C HIS A 57 -2.95 -7.32 -4.55
N CYS A 58 -4.06 -6.65 -4.25
CA CYS A 58 -5.39 -7.22 -4.36
C CYS A 58 -6.22 -6.50 -5.42
N LEU A 59 -6.91 -7.25 -6.28
CA LEU A 59 -7.90 -6.71 -7.20
C LEU A 59 -9.32 -7.03 -6.71
N VAL A 60 -10.11 -5.99 -6.44
CA VAL A 60 -11.51 -6.16 -6.03
C VAL A 60 -12.42 -5.83 -7.21
N ILE A 61 -13.24 -6.79 -7.62
CA ILE A 61 -14.23 -6.62 -8.67
C ILE A 61 -15.58 -7.23 -8.33
N HIS A 62 -16.59 -6.89 -9.12
CA HIS A 62 -17.84 -7.63 -9.19
C HIS A 62 -17.97 -8.40 -10.51
N ARG A 63 -18.79 -9.47 -10.52
CA ARG A 63 -19.17 -10.23 -11.72
C ARG A 63 -20.67 -10.11 -11.97
N GLY A 64 -21.03 -9.86 -13.23
CA GLY A 64 -22.43 -9.76 -13.67
C GLY A 64 -23.02 -8.38 -13.46
N ASP A 65 -24.34 -8.28 -13.61
CA ASP A 65 -25.04 -7.04 -13.24
C ASP A 65 -25.32 -7.04 -11.74
N VAL A 66 -24.88 -5.98 -11.06
CA VAL A 66 -25.01 -5.86 -9.62
C VAL A 66 -25.63 -4.51 -9.24
N GLY A 67 -26.48 -4.53 -8.22
CA GLY A 67 -27.17 -3.34 -7.74
C GLY A 67 -26.24 -2.30 -7.11
N LYS A 68 -26.77 -1.10 -6.88
CA LYS A 68 -26.03 0.05 -6.30
C LYS A 68 -25.36 -0.25 -4.96
N TYR A 69 -25.97 -1.09 -4.13
CA TYR A 69 -25.45 -1.44 -2.80
C TYR A 69 -24.23 -2.34 -2.89
N VAL A 70 -24.23 -3.32 -3.79
CA VAL A 70 -23.07 -4.20 -4.02
C VAL A 70 -21.90 -3.42 -4.61
N LYS A 71 -22.16 -2.44 -5.49
CA LYS A 71 -21.12 -1.50 -5.97
C LYS A 71 -20.55 -0.63 -4.84
N GLY A 72 -21.39 -0.23 -3.89
CA GLY A 72 -20.95 0.44 -2.67
C GLY A 72 -20.02 -0.45 -1.84
N LEU A 73 -20.43 -1.69 -1.61
CA LEU A 73 -19.63 -2.68 -0.86
C LEU A 73 -18.30 -2.97 -1.56
N GLU A 74 -18.29 -3.05 -2.89
CA GLU A 74 -17.08 -3.19 -3.68
C GLU A 74 -16.12 -2.00 -3.47
N SER A 75 -16.64 -0.77 -3.47
CA SER A 75 -15.83 0.42 -3.19
C SER A 75 -15.28 0.40 -1.76
N ASP A 76 -16.06 -0.07 -0.79
CA ASP A 76 -15.62 -0.19 0.61
C ASP A 76 -14.53 -1.27 0.76
N LEU A 77 -14.64 -2.41 0.04
CA LEU A 77 -13.61 -3.43 -0.01
C LEU A 77 -12.33 -2.96 -0.74
N ARG A 78 -12.46 -2.12 -1.76
CA ARG A 78 -11.28 -1.47 -2.36
C ARG A 78 -10.58 -0.58 -1.34
N ASN A 79 -11.34 0.26 -0.64
CA ASN A 79 -10.79 1.12 0.41
C ASN A 79 -10.10 0.30 1.52
N LEU A 80 -10.65 -0.86 1.89
CA LEU A 80 -10.05 -1.79 2.85
C LEU A 80 -8.62 -2.18 2.43
N VAL A 81 -8.42 -2.56 1.16
CA VAL A 81 -7.13 -3.09 0.67
C VAL A 81 -6.20 -2.00 0.08
N GLU A 82 -6.56 -0.72 0.17
CA GLU A 82 -5.62 0.36 -0.15
C GLU A 82 -4.37 0.30 0.76
N PRO A 83 -3.18 0.71 0.29
CA PRO A 83 -2.86 1.25 -1.04
C PRO A 83 -2.61 0.19 -2.11
N ASN A 84 -2.51 -1.10 -1.76
CA ASN A 84 -2.08 -2.18 -2.65
C ASN A 84 -3.22 -2.70 -3.55
N THR A 85 -4.08 -1.81 -4.02
CA THR A 85 -5.21 -2.14 -4.90
C THR A 85 -5.39 -1.09 -6.00
N ALA A 86 -6.02 -1.50 -7.09
CA ALA A 86 -6.33 -0.62 -8.21
C ALA A 86 -7.63 0.17 -7.97
N LYS A 87 -7.54 1.30 -7.25
CA LYS A 87 -8.69 2.18 -6.94
C LYS A 87 -9.49 2.59 -8.19
N ASN A 88 -8.77 2.96 -9.25
CA ASN A 88 -9.33 3.54 -10.47
C ASN A 88 -9.81 2.51 -11.49
N LEU A 89 -9.74 1.20 -11.18
CA LEU A 89 -10.19 0.17 -12.10
C LEU A 89 -11.72 0.27 -12.27
N LYS A 90 -12.16 0.52 -13.50
CA LYS A 90 -13.57 0.54 -13.88
C LYS A 90 -13.94 -0.77 -14.57
N ILE A 91 -14.93 -1.46 -14.01
CA ILE A 91 -15.44 -2.71 -14.58
C ILE A 91 -16.50 -2.35 -15.61
N LEU A 92 -16.27 -2.78 -16.84
CA LEU A 92 -17.24 -2.67 -17.91
C LEU A 92 -18.07 -3.94 -17.97
N LYS A 93 -19.33 -3.84 -18.41
CA LYS A 93 -20.23 -4.99 -18.57
C LYS A 93 -19.67 -6.08 -19.50
N ARG A 94 -18.80 -5.68 -20.45
CA ARG A 94 -18.13 -6.58 -21.40
C ARG A 94 -16.96 -7.37 -20.80
N ASN A 95 -16.44 -6.97 -19.64
CA ASN A 95 -15.22 -7.56 -19.10
C ASN A 95 -15.53 -8.93 -18.50
N ASN A 96 -14.75 -9.94 -18.89
CA ASN A 96 -14.81 -11.26 -18.28
C ASN A 96 -13.80 -11.37 -17.13
N ILE A 97 -14.06 -12.27 -16.17
CA ILE A 97 -13.09 -12.65 -15.13
C ILE A 97 -11.76 -13.10 -15.75
N LYS A 98 -11.82 -13.82 -16.88
CA LYS A 98 -10.61 -14.29 -17.57
C LYS A 98 -9.69 -13.13 -17.95
N ASP A 99 -10.25 -12.02 -18.40
CA ASP A 99 -9.48 -10.83 -18.79
C ASP A 99 -8.76 -10.22 -17.59
N PHE A 100 -9.41 -10.20 -16.42
CA PHE A 100 -8.78 -9.74 -15.19
C PHE A 100 -7.69 -10.69 -14.69
N ILE A 101 -7.81 -12.00 -14.94
CA ILE A 101 -6.76 -12.98 -14.63
C ILE A 101 -5.53 -12.78 -15.50
N VAL A 102 -5.72 -12.65 -16.81
CA VAL A 102 -4.61 -12.43 -17.75
C VAL A 102 -3.94 -11.08 -17.50
N ASN A 103 -4.71 -10.00 -17.37
CA ASN A 103 -4.16 -8.67 -17.14
C ASN A 103 -3.64 -8.48 -15.70
N GLY A 104 -4.24 -9.13 -14.71
CA GLY A 104 -3.81 -9.08 -13.32
C GLY A 104 -2.38 -9.58 -13.13
N ALA A 105 -1.98 -10.61 -13.89
CA ALA A 105 -0.60 -11.10 -13.89
C ALA A 105 0.39 -10.04 -14.39
N VAL A 106 0.05 -9.29 -15.45
CA VAL A 106 0.87 -8.19 -15.99
C VAL A 106 0.99 -7.04 -15.00
N LEU A 107 -0.09 -6.78 -14.25
CA LEU A 107 -0.15 -5.73 -13.23
C LEU A 107 0.52 -6.15 -11.90
N GLY A 108 1.08 -7.36 -11.79
CA GLY A 108 1.72 -7.85 -10.57
C GLY A 108 0.73 -8.11 -9.43
N VAL A 109 -0.55 -8.32 -9.72
CA VAL A 109 -1.57 -8.58 -8.70
C VAL A 109 -1.49 -10.03 -8.23
N THR A 110 -1.48 -10.25 -6.92
CA THR A 110 -1.35 -11.58 -6.32
C THR A 110 -2.70 -12.18 -5.91
N ASN A 111 -3.65 -11.36 -5.44
CA ASN A 111 -4.94 -11.82 -4.95
C ASN A 111 -6.10 -11.06 -5.60
N MET A 112 -7.28 -11.68 -5.65
CA MET A 112 -8.50 -11.13 -6.25
C MET A 112 -9.69 -11.38 -5.33
N MET A 113 -10.54 -10.38 -5.17
CA MET A 113 -11.87 -10.54 -4.58
C MET A 113 -12.94 -10.31 -5.65
N VAL A 114 -13.91 -11.21 -5.70
CA VAL A 114 -15.00 -11.18 -6.68
C VAL A 114 -16.33 -11.27 -5.98
N LEU A 115 -17.09 -10.18 -6.02
CA LEU A 115 -18.49 -10.16 -5.62
C LEU A 115 -19.35 -10.67 -6.77
N THR A 116 -20.14 -11.71 -6.54
CA THR A 116 -21.09 -12.24 -7.53
C THR A 116 -22.48 -12.20 -6.91
N SER A 117 -23.40 -11.47 -7.53
CA SER A 117 -24.80 -11.46 -7.14
C SER A 117 -25.53 -12.54 -7.94
N SER A 118 -26.09 -13.51 -7.23
CA SER A 118 -27.04 -14.47 -7.80
C SER A 118 -28.44 -14.16 -7.28
N ASP A 119 -29.48 -14.70 -7.90
CA ASP A 119 -30.88 -14.44 -7.51
C ASP A 119 -31.17 -14.78 -6.03
N ALA A 120 -30.46 -15.77 -5.49
CA ALA A 120 -30.64 -16.24 -4.12
C ALA A 120 -29.75 -15.55 -3.07
N SER A 121 -28.54 -15.12 -3.43
CA SER A 121 -27.59 -14.55 -2.46
C SER A 121 -26.38 -13.88 -3.10
N LEU A 122 -25.72 -13.02 -2.32
CA LEU A 122 -24.43 -12.45 -2.64
C LEU A 122 -23.30 -13.40 -2.23
N GLN A 123 -22.39 -13.68 -3.15
CA GLN A 123 -21.22 -14.51 -2.92
C GLN A 123 -19.94 -13.67 -3.03
N LEU A 124 -19.04 -13.85 -2.07
CA LEU A 124 -17.69 -13.29 -2.09
C LEU A 124 -16.70 -14.41 -2.38
N ARG A 125 -16.03 -14.33 -3.53
CA ARG A 125 -14.95 -15.27 -3.88
C ARG A 125 -13.60 -14.58 -3.72
N MET A 126 -12.71 -15.19 -2.95
CA MET A 126 -11.32 -14.74 -2.82
C MET A 126 -10.42 -15.73 -3.54
N MET A 127 -9.63 -15.24 -4.49
CA MET A 127 -8.84 -16.07 -5.40
C MET A 127 -7.39 -15.58 -5.40
N ARG A 128 -6.43 -16.50 -5.58
CA ARG A 128 -5.04 -16.14 -5.84
C ARG A 128 -4.77 -16.22 -7.34
N PHE A 129 -4.14 -15.19 -7.92
CA PHE A 129 -3.65 -15.24 -9.31
C PHE A 129 -2.50 -16.26 -9.38
N SER A 130 -2.45 -17.09 -10.43
CA SER A 130 -1.62 -18.31 -10.59
C SER A 130 -2.08 -19.52 -9.76
N GLN A 131 -2.84 -20.44 -10.38
CA GLN A 131 -3.22 -21.79 -9.90
C GLN A 131 -3.27 -21.97 -8.37
N GLY A 132 -3.99 -21.08 -7.69
CA GLY A 132 -4.05 -21.04 -6.24
C GLY A 132 -5.44 -21.41 -5.71
N PRO A 133 -5.57 -21.57 -4.39
CA PRO A 133 -6.86 -21.85 -3.77
C PRO A 133 -7.85 -20.73 -4.05
N THR A 134 -9.11 -21.11 -4.21
CA THR A 134 -10.25 -20.19 -4.29
C THR A 134 -11.16 -20.44 -3.09
N LEU A 135 -11.35 -19.42 -2.27
CA LEU A 135 -12.27 -19.44 -1.15
C LEU A 135 -13.59 -18.83 -1.61
N SER A 136 -14.70 -19.51 -1.34
CA SER A 136 -16.04 -19.04 -1.72
C SER A 136 -16.89 -18.91 -0.46
N PHE A 137 -17.36 -17.68 -0.21
CA PHE A 137 -18.16 -17.35 0.96
C PHE A 137 -19.55 -16.88 0.52
N LYS A 138 -20.58 -17.35 1.21
CA LYS A 138 -21.93 -16.78 1.11
C LYS A 138 -22.02 -15.61 2.08
N VAL A 139 -22.30 -14.41 1.59
CA VAL A 139 -22.46 -13.23 2.44
C VAL A 139 -23.85 -13.29 3.08
N LYS A 140 -23.90 -13.50 4.40
CA LYS A 140 -25.17 -13.50 5.15
C LYS A 140 -25.68 -12.07 5.37
N GLN A 141 -24.82 -11.18 5.86
CA GLN A 141 -25.14 -9.80 6.16
C GLN A 141 -23.97 -8.89 5.79
N TYR A 142 -24.28 -7.68 5.34
CA TYR A 142 -23.27 -6.65 5.07
C TYR A 142 -23.82 -5.27 5.44
N SER A 143 -22.91 -4.36 5.78
CA SER A 143 -23.20 -2.94 5.98
C SER A 143 -22.25 -2.11 5.14
N LEU A 144 -22.73 -0.95 4.66
CA LEU A 144 -21.90 -0.02 3.90
C LEU A 144 -21.22 0.95 4.85
N ALA A 145 -19.96 1.30 4.56
CA ALA A 145 -19.19 2.21 5.38
C ALA A 145 -19.92 3.54 5.59
N ARG A 146 -20.58 4.06 4.54
CA ARG A 146 -21.39 5.28 4.61
C ARG A 146 -22.52 5.22 5.66
N HIS A 147 -23.15 4.05 5.85
CA HIS A 147 -24.23 3.92 6.82
C HIS A 147 -23.67 3.86 8.24
N VAL A 148 -22.56 3.15 8.44
CA VAL A 148 -21.87 3.07 9.75
C VAL A 148 -21.36 4.44 10.17
N VAL A 149 -20.73 5.17 9.26
CA VAL A 149 -20.24 6.54 9.47
C VAL A 149 -21.38 7.48 9.88
N ASN A 150 -22.54 7.38 9.24
CA ASN A 150 -23.70 8.21 9.59
C ASN A 150 -24.30 7.87 10.96
N CYS A 151 -24.21 6.62 11.42
CA CYS A 151 -24.67 6.21 12.75
C CYS A 151 -23.69 6.61 13.86
N GLN A 152 -22.43 6.91 13.52
CA GLN A 152 -21.40 7.21 14.50
C GLN A 152 -21.46 8.68 14.95
N LYS A 153 -21.48 8.92 16.27
CA LYS A 153 -21.50 10.28 16.84
C LYS A 153 -20.26 11.12 16.48
N ARG A 154 -19.11 10.47 16.27
CA ARG A 154 -17.82 11.10 15.92
C ARG A 154 -17.15 10.29 14.81
N PRO A 155 -17.54 10.49 13.55
CA PRO A 155 -16.96 9.74 12.44
C PRO A 155 -15.53 10.21 12.17
N VAL A 156 -14.61 9.26 11.99
CA VAL A 156 -13.23 9.55 11.59
C VAL A 156 -13.11 9.24 10.09
N ALA A 157 -13.39 10.23 9.26
CA ALA A 157 -13.26 10.14 7.81
C ALA A 157 -12.08 11.00 7.35
N THR A 158 -10.88 10.42 7.32
CA THR A 158 -9.68 11.12 6.82
C THR A 158 -9.02 10.30 5.73
N ASP A 159 -8.88 10.87 4.53
CA ASP A 159 -8.25 10.18 3.39
C ASP A 159 -6.81 9.72 3.65
N LYS A 160 -6.13 10.35 4.62
CA LYS A 160 -4.78 9.96 5.06
C LYS A 160 -4.73 8.56 5.67
N LEU A 161 -5.86 7.98 6.07
CA LEU A 161 -5.95 6.62 6.63
C LEU A 161 -5.65 5.54 5.58
N PHE A 162 -6.04 5.78 4.32
CA PHE A 162 -5.91 4.79 3.25
C PHE A 162 -4.52 4.74 2.60
N LYS A 163 -3.60 5.60 3.04
CA LYS A 163 -2.20 5.61 2.56
C LYS A 163 -1.36 4.44 3.10
N SER A 164 -1.80 3.83 4.19
CA SER A 164 -1.13 2.72 4.88
C SER A 164 -2.00 1.49 4.86
N SER A 165 -1.41 0.30 4.63
CA SER A 165 -2.11 -0.98 4.73
C SER A 165 -2.70 -1.19 6.13
N PRO A 166 -3.87 -1.85 6.27
CA PRO A 166 -4.41 -2.19 7.58
C PRO A 166 -3.56 -3.27 8.28
N LEU A 167 -3.55 -3.23 9.61
CA LEU A 167 -3.09 -4.33 10.47
C LEU A 167 -4.15 -5.42 10.49
N VAL A 168 -3.78 -6.67 10.24
CA VAL A 168 -4.71 -7.80 10.27
C VAL A 168 -4.65 -8.46 11.64
N VAL A 169 -5.78 -8.51 12.32
CA VAL A 169 -5.99 -9.24 13.57
C VAL A 169 -6.98 -10.36 13.29
N MET A 170 -6.65 -11.57 13.69
CA MET A 170 -7.52 -12.72 13.50
C MET A 170 -7.79 -13.40 14.82
N ASN A 171 -9.03 -13.84 15.01
CA ASN A 171 -9.50 -14.51 16.22
C ASN A 171 -10.31 -15.77 15.87
N GLY A 172 -10.17 -16.84 16.66
CA GLY A 172 -10.95 -18.06 16.50
C GLY A 172 -10.48 -19.04 15.41
N PHE A 173 -9.34 -18.81 14.74
CA PHE A 173 -8.86 -19.71 13.67
C PHE A 173 -7.89 -20.80 14.15
N GLY A 174 -7.58 -20.87 15.45
CA GLY A 174 -6.42 -21.56 16.00
C GLY A 174 -6.58 -23.06 16.28
N ASP A 175 -7.78 -23.62 16.21
CA ASP A 175 -8.05 -24.93 16.79
C ASP A 175 -7.47 -26.13 16.03
N GLY A 176 -6.86 -25.90 14.84
CA GLY A 176 -6.10 -26.92 14.08
C GLY A 176 -6.92 -28.12 13.56
N SER A 177 -8.11 -28.34 14.10
CA SER A 177 -9.05 -29.42 13.81
C SER A 177 -9.64 -29.27 12.41
N LYS A 178 -9.98 -28.02 12.03
CA LYS A 178 -10.55 -27.67 10.73
C LYS A 178 -9.47 -27.12 9.79
N LYS A 179 -8.89 -28.00 8.95
CA LYS A 179 -7.87 -27.62 7.94
C LYS A 179 -8.30 -26.48 7.01
N HIS A 180 -9.59 -26.37 6.71
CA HIS A 180 -10.13 -25.29 5.88
C HIS A 180 -10.02 -23.92 6.56
N LEU A 181 -10.15 -23.83 7.89
CA LEU A 181 -9.97 -22.56 8.62
C LEU A 181 -8.52 -22.10 8.62
N SER A 182 -7.57 -23.04 8.76
CA SER A 182 -6.14 -22.75 8.62
C SER A 182 -5.81 -22.21 7.22
N LEU A 183 -6.45 -22.75 6.17
CA LEU A 183 -6.32 -22.23 4.81
C LEU A 183 -6.88 -20.81 4.70
N VAL A 184 -8.06 -20.53 5.27
CA VAL A 184 -8.65 -19.18 5.28
C VAL A 184 -7.73 -18.19 6.00
N GLN A 185 -7.22 -18.57 7.18
CA GLN A 185 -6.27 -17.77 7.95
C GLN A 185 -5.02 -17.44 7.14
N THR A 186 -4.38 -18.47 6.57
CA THR A 186 -3.16 -18.33 5.76
C THR A 186 -3.42 -17.47 4.51
N PHE A 187 -4.59 -17.63 3.89
CA PHE A 187 -4.97 -16.84 2.72
C PHE A 187 -5.11 -15.35 3.06
N ILE A 188 -5.84 -15.03 4.13
CA ILE A 188 -6.07 -13.65 4.57
C ILE A 188 -4.76 -13.00 5.01
N GLN A 189 -3.89 -13.72 5.75
CA GLN A 189 -2.56 -13.22 6.12
C GLN A 189 -1.73 -12.85 4.89
N ASN A 190 -1.68 -13.73 3.89
CA ASN A 190 -0.90 -13.53 2.67
C ASN A 190 -1.50 -12.51 1.69
N MET A 191 -2.70 -11.99 2.00
CA MET A 191 -3.33 -10.94 1.22
C MET A 191 -2.82 -9.54 1.56
N PHE A 192 -2.27 -9.38 2.76
CA PHE A 192 -1.71 -8.13 3.26
C PHE A 192 -0.18 -8.24 3.41
N PRO A 193 0.56 -7.13 3.32
CA PRO A 193 2.01 -7.15 3.52
C PRO A 193 2.34 -7.69 4.91
N SER A 194 3.36 -8.54 4.98
CA SER A 194 3.85 -9.05 6.26
C SER A 194 4.39 -7.90 7.11
N ILE A 195 4.15 -8.01 8.42
CA ILE A 195 4.52 -6.99 9.39
C ILE A 195 5.75 -7.46 10.16
N ASN A 196 6.83 -6.71 10.03
CA ASN A 196 8.04 -6.90 10.82
C ASN A 196 8.01 -5.91 12.00
N VAL A 197 8.02 -6.43 13.23
CA VAL A 197 7.89 -5.63 14.46
C VAL A 197 9.06 -4.67 14.63
N ASP A 198 10.25 -5.04 14.16
CA ASP A 198 11.47 -4.24 14.34
C ASP A 198 11.55 -3.03 13.40
N THR A 199 10.89 -3.08 12.24
CA THR A 199 10.99 -2.04 11.21
C THR A 199 9.72 -1.22 11.05
N ILE A 200 8.64 -1.60 11.75
CA ILE A 200 7.34 -0.94 11.59
C ILE A 200 7.31 0.43 12.27
N GLN A 201 6.80 1.42 11.53
CA GLN A 201 6.54 2.74 12.06
C GLN A 201 5.10 2.80 12.59
N LEU A 202 4.95 2.89 13.93
CA LEU A 202 3.65 2.96 14.60
C LEU A 202 2.76 4.11 14.08
N GLY A 203 3.36 5.23 13.66
CA GLY A 203 2.61 6.35 13.07
C GLY A 203 1.89 6.03 11.77
N ASN A 204 2.26 4.94 11.08
CA ASN A 204 1.61 4.46 9.87
C ASN A 204 0.51 3.42 10.17
N LEU A 205 0.41 2.89 11.39
CA LEU A 205 -0.63 1.94 11.78
C LEU A 205 -1.91 2.66 12.20
N LYS A 206 -2.75 3.02 11.22
CA LYS A 206 -3.99 3.78 11.47
C LYS A 206 -5.27 3.00 11.24
N ARG A 207 -5.17 1.81 10.63
CA ARG A 207 -6.31 0.97 10.25
C ARG A 207 -6.07 -0.45 10.72
N CYS A 208 -7.14 -1.12 11.14
CA CYS A 208 -7.12 -2.49 11.60
C CYS A 208 -8.25 -3.26 10.93
N LEU A 209 -7.96 -4.43 10.40
CA LEU A 209 -8.92 -5.41 9.93
C LEU A 209 -8.99 -6.52 10.98
N ILE A 210 -10.17 -6.72 11.55
CA ILE A 210 -10.44 -7.80 12.48
C ILE A 210 -11.25 -8.87 11.75
N VAL A 211 -10.73 -10.09 11.75
CA VAL A 211 -11.44 -11.26 11.24
C VAL A 211 -11.66 -12.21 12.41
N SER A 212 -12.92 -12.43 12.79
CA SER A 212 -13.28 -13.35 13.86
C SER A 212 -14.05 -14.51 13.28
N TYR A 213 -13.70 -15.72 13.69
CA TYR A 213 -14.50 -16.91 13.42
C TYR A 213 -15.25 -17.30 14.71
N ASP A 214 -16.52 -17.67 14.54
CA ASP A 214 -17.39 -18.16 15.59
C ASP A 214 -17.69 -19.65 15.35
N GLU A 215 -17.34 -20.49 16.33
CA GLU A 215 -17.49 -21.94 16.25
C GLU A 215 -18.94 -22.41 16.32
N GLU A 216 -19.79 -21.70 17.07
CA GLU A 216 -21.18 -22.11 17.29
C GLU A 216 -22.03 -21.87 16.04
N THR A 217 -21.80 -20.74 15.37
CA THR A 217 -22.58 -20.33 14.19
C THR A 217 -21.95 -20.72 12.85
N ASP A 218 -20.69 -21.17 12.87
CA ASP A 218 -19.85 -21.44 11.69
C ASP A 218 -19.76 -20.19 10.77
N GLU A 219 -19.68 -19.01 11.39
CA GLU A 219 -19.64 -17.72 10.70
C GLU A 219 -18.30 -17.01 10.85
N ILE A 220 -17.89 -16.34 9.77
CA ILE A 220 -16.72 -15.45 9.78
C ILE A 220 -17.22 -14.01 9.73
N GLN A 221 -16.85 -13.23 10.74
CA GLN A 221 -17.12 -11.81 10.83
C GLN A 221 -15.87 -11.01 10.45
N MET A 222 -16.02 -10.11 9.47
CA MET A 222 -14.96 -9.22 9.03
C MET A 222 -15.34 -7.77 9.36
N ARG A 223 -14.51 -7.07 10.13
CA ARG A 223 -14.74 -5.68 10.59
C ARG A 223 -13.49 -4.83 10.36
N HIS A 224 -13.67 -3.60 9.89
CA HIS A 224 -12.60 -2.63 9.63
C HIS A 224 -13.06 -1.22 9.98
#